data_AF-A0A183CRB8-F1
#
_entry.id   AF-A0A183CRB8-F1
#
_cell.length_a   1.000
_cell.length_b   1.000
_cell.length_c   1.000
_cell.angle_alpha   90.00
_cell.angle_beta   90.00
_cell.angle_gamma   90.00
#
_symmetry.space_group_name_H-M   'P 1'
#
loop_
_entity.id
_entity.type
_entity.pdbx_description
1 polymer ?
#
loop_
_entity_poly.entity_id
_entity_poly.type
_entity_poly.pdbx_seq_one_letter_code
_entity_poly.pdbx_strand_id
1 'polypeptide(L)'
;NVVDQLPLPPGFDQLPERELKKARAIFGDRNLSFREKDRKVFEFVKTLSPHLRRFVRPPLPPVFARLRSDTQSKIGDLLDDDSLDDSQRQKRFWELANGLADDEKATLGEVLKFAPA
;
A
#
# COMPACT_ATOMS: atom_id res chain seq x y z
N ASN A 1 12.03 -24.27 -14.52
CA ASN A 1 10.60 -23.94 -14.69
C ASN A 1 10.51 -22.41 -14.77
N VAL A 2 10.02 -21.82 -15.87
CA VAL A 2 10.12 -20.37 -16.12
C VAL A 2 9.34 -19.52 -15.11
N VAL A 3 8.32 -20.10 -14.47
CA VAL A 3 7.47 -19.42 -13.47
C VAL A 3 8.21 -19.12 -12.16
N ASP A 4 9.18 -19.95 -11.76
CA ASP A 4 9.99 -19.72 -10.57
C ASP A 4 11.01 -18.58 -10.77
N GLN A 5 11.21 -18.15 -12.02
CA GLN A 5 12.10 -17.06 -12.43
C GLN A 5 11.37 -15.74 -12.65
N LEU A 6 10.04 -15.70 -12.49
CA LEU A 6 9.33 -14.43 -12.58
C LEU A 6 9.78 -13.50 -11.44
N PRO A 7 10.12 -12.23 -11.75
CA PRO A 7 10.43 -11.27 -10.72
C PRO A 7 9.20 -11.09 -9.84
N LEU A 8 9.43 -11.02 -8.53
CA LEU A 8 8.36 -10.63 -7.61
C LEU A 8 7.96 -9.17 -7.90
N PRO A 9 6.72 -8.77 -7.52
CA PRO A 9 6.36 -7.36 -7.58
C PRO A 9 7.35 -6.49 -6.80
N PRO A 10 7.51 -5.21 -7.20
CA PRO A 10 8.45 -4.29 -6.54
C PRO A 10 8.29 -4.30 -5.02
N GLY A 11 9.41 -4.36 -4.30
CA GLY A 11 9.45 -4.25 -2.85
C GLY A 11 9.27 -5.57 -2.09
N PHE A 12 8.73 -6.62 -2.72
CA PHE A 12 8.67 -7.96 -2.12
C PHE A 12 10.07 -8.58 -1.97
N ASP A 13 11.02 -8.19 -2.82
CA ASP A 13 12.43 -8.59 -2.77
C ASP A 13 13.16 -8.16 -1.48
N GLN A 14 12.64 -7.16 -0.78
CA GLN A 14 13.19 -6.64 0.48
C GLN A 14 12.66 -7.38 1.73
N LEU A 15 11.70 -8.30 1.55
CA LEU A 15 11.20 -9.12 2.65
C LEU A 15 12.26 -10.15 3.09
N PRO A 16 12.24 -10.62 4.36
CA PRO A 16 13.10 -11.71 4.78
C PRO A 16 12.77 -13.02 4.04
N GLU A 17 13.73 -13.95 3.99
CA GLU A 17 13.65 -15.19 3.20
C GLU A 17 12.36 -16.00 3.46
N ARG A 18 11.92 -16.05 4.72
CA ARG A 18 10.70 -16.77 5.11
C ARG A 18 9.46 -16.17 4.46
N GLU A 19 9.33 -14.86 4.47
CA GLU A 19 8.21 -14.10 3.89
C GLU A 19 8.29 -14.11 2.37
N LEU A 20 9.50 -13.98 1.80
CA LEU A 20 9.78 -14.15 0.37
C LEU A 20 9.29 -15.50 -0.17
N LYS A 21 9.56 -16.59 0.55
CA LYS A 21 9.13 -17.93 0.14
C LYS A 21 7.60 -18.05 0.08
N LYS A 22 6.88 -17.43 1.03
CA LYS A 22 5.41 -17.38 1.02
C LYS A 22 4.88 -16.58 -0.16
N ALA A 23 5.45 -15.39 -0.40
CA ALA A 23 5.07 -14.56 -1.55
C ALA A 23 5.28 -15.32 -2.87
N ARG A 24 6.45 -15.93 -3.07
CA ARG A 24 6.76 -16.75 -4.26
C ARG A 24 5.78 -17.91 -4.44
N ALA A 25 5.40 -18.59 -3.36
CA ALA A 25 4.41 -19.66 -3.44
C ALA A 25 3.05 -19.18 -3.97
N ILE A 26 2.60 -17.99 -3.55
CA ILE A 26 1.33 -17.41 -4.02
C ILE A 26 1.43 -17.00 -5.49
N PHE A 27 2.48 -16.26 -5.87
CA PHE A 27 2.66 -15.79 -7.25
C PHE A 27 2.91 -16.94 -8.23
N GLY A 28 3.63 -17.97 -7.80
CA GLY A 28 3.97 -19.15 -8.62
C GLY A 28 2.86 -20.20 -8.72
N ASP A 29 1.82 -20.15 -7.87
CA ASP A 29 0.72 -21.11 -7.90
C ASP A 29 -0.05 -21.01 -9.23
N ARG A 30 -0.02 -22.08 -10.03
CA ARG A 30 -0.70 -22.13 -11.34
C ARG A 30 -2.18 -22.45 -11.22
N ASN A 31 -2.64 -22.90 -10.05
CA ASN A 31 -4.04 -23.24 -9.81
C ASN A 31 -4.87 -22.02 -9.40
N LEU A 32 -4.22 -20.89 -9.12
CA LEU A 32 -4.89 -19.65 -8.76
C LEU A 32 -5.04 -18.72 -9.96
N SER A 33 -6.25 -18.20 -10.14
CA SER A 33 -6.51 -17.05 -11.00
C SER A 33 -5.79 -15.81 -10.49
N PHE A 34 -5.62 -14.81 -11.36
CA PHE A 34 -5.02 -13.53 -10.98
C PHE A 34 -5.73 -12.88 -9.77
N ARG A 35 -7.07 -12.92 -9.75
CA ARG A 35 -7.88 -12.37 -8.65
C ARG A 35 -7.68 -13.12 -7.34
N GLU A 36 -7.51 -14.44 -7.39
CA GLU A 36 -7.23 -15.24 -6.20
C GLU A 36 -5.81 -15.01 -5.67
N LYS A 37 -4.84 -14.83 -6.57
CA LYS A 37 -3.48 -14.43 -6.19
C LYS A 37 -3.49 -13.09 -5.49
N ASP A 38 -4.16 -12.09 -6.07
CA ASP A 38 -4.29 -10.75 -5.50
C ASP A 38 -4.89 -10.80 -4.08
N ARG A 39 -6.00 -11.54 -3.91
CA ARG A 39 -6.61 -11.74 -2.58
C ARG A 39 -5.65 -12.40 -1.59
N LYS A 40 -4.96 -13.49 -1.98
CA LYS A 40 -4.02 -14.19 -1.08
C LYS A 40 -2.81 -13.34 -0.75
N VAL A 41 -2.31 -12.53 -1.69
CA VAL A 41 -1.23 -11.58 -1.45
C VAL A 41 -1.69 -10.52 -0.46
N PHE A 42 -2.88 -9.96 -0.63
CA PHE A 42 -3.44 -8.97 0.29
C PHE A 42 -3.57 -9.53 1.72
N GLU A 43 -4.08 -10.76 1.88
CA GLU A 43 -4.11 -11.45 3.17
C GLU A 43 -2.71 -11.68 3.74
N PHE A 44 -1.76 -12.14 2.91
CA PHE A 44 -0.37 -12.30 3.32
C PHE A 44 0.24 -10.98 3.82
N VAL A 45 0.06 -9.88 3.09
CA VAL A 45 0.56 -8.55 3.48
C VAL A 45 -0.04 -8.11 4.83
N LYS A 46 -1.32 -8.39 5.09
CA LYS A 46 -1.95 -8.13 6.40
C LYS A 46 -1.34 -8.93 7.56
N THR A 47 -0.68 -10.06 7.29
CA THR A 47 0.01 -10.83 8.33
C THR A 47 1.44 -10.37 8.60
N LEU A 48 1.99 -9.49 7.78
CA LEU A 48 3.34 -8.96 7.97
C LEU A 48 3.39 -8.00 9.17
N SER A 49 4.55 -7.87 9.82
CA SER A 49 4.74 -6.81 10.81
C SER A 49 4.71 -5.42 10.14
N PRO A 50 4.34 -4.35 10.85
CA PRO A 50 4.26 -3.00 10.27
C PRO A 50 5.56 -2.58 9.56
N HIS A 51 6.71 -2.90 10.15
CA HIS A 51 8.02 -2.63 9.57
C HIS A 51 8.27 -3.35 8.23
N LEU A 52 7.64 -4.50 7.97
CA LEU A 52 7.79 -5.23 6.71
C LEU A 52 6.76 -4.79 5.66
N ARG A 53 5.57 -4.37 6.08
CA ARG A 53 4.52 -3.89 5.15
C ARG A 53 4.95 -2.68 4.35
N ARG A 54 5.78 -1.80 4.93
CA ARG A 54 6.30 -0.62 4.24
C ARG A 54 7.06 -0.94 2.95
N PHE A 55 7.66 -2.13 2.84
CA PHE A 55 8.40 -2.54 1.65
C PHE A 55 7.47 -2.95 0.51
N VAL A 56 6.34 -3.57 0.81
CA VAL A 56 5.42 -4.16 -0.17
C VAL A 56 4.22 -3.29 -0.50
N ARG A 57 4.00 -2.22 0.26
CA ARG A 57 2.96 -1.24 -0.07
C ARG A 57 3.38 -0.42 -1.27
N PRO A 58 2.42 -0.05 -2.14
CA PRO A 58 2.70 0.87 -3.22
C PRO A 58 3.26 2.18 -2.64
N PRO A 59 4.28 2.78 -3.30
CA PRO A 59 4.79 4.07 -2.87
C PRO A 59 3.68 5.11 -2.93
N LEU A 60 3.70 6.05 -1.98
CA LEU A 60 2.85 7.22 -2.06
C LEU A 60 3.11 7.95 -3.39
N PRO A 61 2.06 8.48 -4.04
CA PRO A 61 2.24 9.30 -5.24
C PRO A 61 3.27 10.43 -4.99
N PRO A 62 4.14 10.77 -5.95
CA PRO A 62 5.21 11.75 -5.74
C PRO A 62 4.73 13.13 -5.26
N VAL A 63 3.48 13.47 -5.58
CA VAL A 63 2.80 14.68 -5.12
C VAL A 63 2.67 14.76 -3.60
N PHE A 64 2.62 13.64 -2.87
CA PHE A 64 2.62 13.66 -1.40
C PHE A 64 3.93 14.24 -0.84
N ALA A 65 5.05 14.17 -1.57
CA ALA A 65 6.31 14.79 -1.16
C ALA A 65 6.25 16.33 -1.13
N ARG A 66 5.24 16.94 -1.77
CA ARG A 66 4.99 18.40 -1.72
C ARG A 66 4.19 18.83 -0.49
N LEU A 67 3.61 17.88 0.25
CA LEU A 67 2.90 18.17 1.50
C LEU A 67 3.89 18.49 2.61
N ARG A 68 3.43 19.15 3.68
CA ARG A 68 4.27 19.42 4.84
C ARG A 68 4.65 18.11 5.53
N SER A 69 5.80 18.10 6.21
CA SER A 69 6.31 16.89 6.87
C SER A 69 5.33 16.32 7.89
N ASP A 70 4.60 17.17 8.62
CA ASP A 70 3.59 16.70 9.58
C ASP A 70 2.39 16.06 8.87
N THR A 71 1.95 16.61 7.75
CA THR A 71 0.90 16.03 6.91
C THR A 71 1.33 14.69 6.32
N GLN A 72 2.56 14.60 5.81
CA GLN A 72 3.14 13.34 5.31
C GLN A 72 3.16 12.27 6.41
N SER A 73 3.60 12.62 7.62
CA SER A 73 3.60 11.69 8.76
C SER A 73 2.19 11.21 9.10
N LYS A 74 1.21 12.11 9.22
CA LYS A 74 -0.18 11.73 9.51
C LYS A 74 -0.79 10.79 8.46
N ILE A 75 -0.47 11.01 7.18
CA ILE A 75 -0.92 10.13 6.09
C ILE A 75 -0.22 8.77 6.19
N GLY A 76 1.09 8.75 6.49
CA GLY A 76 1.84 7.52 6.75
C GLY A 76 1.21 6.71 7.89
N ASP A 77 1.00 7.34 9.04
CA ASP A 77 0.39 6.70 10.22
C ASP A 77 -1.00 6.13 9.90
N LEU A 78 -1.81 6.87 9.13
CA LEU A 78 -3.13 6.44 8.69
C LEU A 78 -3.08 5.19 7.78
N LEU A 79 -2.09 5.11 6.89
CA LEU A 79 -1.90 3.95 6.01
C LEU A 79 -1.34 2.75 6.75
N ASP A 80 -0.66 2.98 7.87
CA ASP A 80 -0.04 1.99 8.76
C ASP A 80 -1.01 1.48 9.83
N ASP A 81 -2.14 2.15 10.00
CA ASP A 81 -3.17 1.75 10.96
C ASP A 81 -3.95 0.53 10.47
N ASP A 82 -3.54 -0.62 10.99
CA ASP A 82 -4.13 -1.93 10.76
C ASP A 82 -5.48 -2.12 11.47
N SER A 83 -5.83 -1.24 12.41
CA SER A 83 -7.13 -1.27 13.07
C SER A 83 -8.25 -0.71 12.18
N LEU A 84 -7.88 0.01 11.11
CA LEU A 84 -8.83 0.62 10.19
C LEU A 84 -9.16 -0.31 9.02
N ASP A 85 -10.45 -0.48 8.77
CA ASP A 85 -10.91 -0.93 7.47
C ASP A 85 -10.76 0.17 6.41
N ASP A 86 -10.95 -0.19 5.13
CA ASP A 86 -10.74 0.73 4.01
C ASP A 86 -11.69 1.94 4.04
N SER A 87 -12.93 1.74 4.51
CA SER A 87 -13.94 2.81 4.63
C SER A 87 -13.57 3.77 5.77
N GLN A 88 -13.16 3.24 6.92
CA GLN A 88 -12.68 4.02 8.06
C GLN A 88 -11.42 4.79 7.68
N ARG A 89 -10.47 4.15 7.00
CA ARG A 89 -9.24 4.79 6.51
C ARG A 89 -9.55 5.92 5.54
N GLN A 90 -10.45 5.69 4.58
CA GLN A 90 -10.89 6.71 3.64
C GLN A 90 -11.58 7.88 4.35
N LYS A 91 -12.47 7.60 5.31
CA LYS A 91 -13.12 8.64 6.12
C LYS A 91 -12.10 9.50 6.87
N ARG A 92 -11.14 8.87 7.56
CA ARG A 92 -10.07 9.56 8.30
C ARG A 92 -9.16 10.37 7.36
N PHE A 93 -8.86 9.85 6.18
CA PHE A 93 -8.13 10.58 5.15
C PHE A 93 -8.87 11.85 4.75
N TRP A 94 -10.19 11.78 4.53
CA TRP A 94 -11.01 12.95 4.20
C TRP A 94 -11.11 13.95 5.34
N GLU A 95 -11.25 13.49 6.59
CA GLU A 95 -11.19 14.35 7.78
C GLU A 95 -9.86 15.11 7.85
N LEU A 96 -8.74 14.41 7.64
CA LEU A 96 -7.41 15.00 7.55
C LEU A 96 -7.35 16.03 6.42
N ALA A 97 -7.74 15.66 5.19
CA ALA A 97 -7.68 16.53 4.02
C ALA A 97 -8.51 17.81 4.19
N ASN A 98 -9.70 17.71 4.82
CA ASN A 98 -10.55 18.85 5.11
C ASN A 98 -9.94 19.81 6.14
N GLY A 99 -9.10 19.31 7.04
CA GLY A 99 -8.39 20.09 8.05
C GLY A 99 -7.10 20.76 7.56
N LEU A 100 -6.63 20.46 6.34
CA LEU A 100 -5.39 21.04 5.81
C LEU A 100 -5.55 22.49 5.34
N ALA A 101 -4.43 23.18 5.21
CA ALA A 101 -4.34 24.49 4.57
C ALA A 101 -4.63 24.40 3.06
N ASP A 102 -5.03 25.51 2.45
CA ASP A 102 -5.50 25.54 1.05
C ASP A 102 -4.42 25.08 0.05
N ASP A 103 -3.15 25.37 0.32
CA ASP A 103 -1.99 24.93 -0.48
C ASP A 103 -1.85 23.39 -0.48
N GLU A 104 -2.02 22.77 0.68
CA GLU A 104 -1.93 21.31 0.82
C GLU A 104 -3.18 20.61 0.28
N LYS A 105 -4.37 21.22 0.43
CA LYS A 105 -5.61 20.75 -0.21
C LYS A 105 -5.52 20.76 -1.72
N ALA A 106 -4.96 21.83 -2.31
CA ALA A 106 -4.74 21.89 -3.75
C ALA A 106 -3.81 20.76 -4.23
N THR A 107 -2.74 20.51 -3.46
CA THR A 107 -1.79 19.42 -3.71
C THR A 107 -2.48 18.04 -3.66
N LEU A 108 -3.29 17.77 -2.63
CA LEU A 108 -4.08 16.53 -2.56
C LEU A 108 -5.15 16.44 -3.66
N GLY A 109 -5.75 17.56 -4.04
CA GLY A 109 -6.72 17.65 -5.13
C GLY A 109 -6.16 17.21 -6.47
N GLU A 110 -4.85 17.37 -6.72
CA GLU A 110 -4.20 16.79 -7.89
C GLU A 110 -4.25 15.26 -7.87
N VAL A 111 -4.09 14.62 -6.71
CA VAL A 111 -4.19 13.15 -6.56
C VAL A 111 -5.63 12.67 -6.69
N LEU A 112 -6.54 13.34 -5.96
CA LEU A 112 -7.92 12.90 -5.83
C LEU A 112 -8.70 12.99 -7.14
N LYS A 113 -8.28 13.85 -8.07
CA LYS A 113 -8.77 13.88 -9.44
C LYS A 113 -8.46 12.59 -10.23
N PHE A 114 -7.46 11.82 -9.82
CA PHE A 114 -7.08 10.55 -10.44
C PHE A 114 -7.57 9.31 -9.68
N ALA A 115 -8.21 9.47 -8.52
CA ALA A 115 -8.81 8.34 -7.80
C ALA A 115 -10.12 7.95 -8.51
N PRO A 116 -10.32 6.68 -8.92
CA PRO A 116 -11.60 6.24 -9.46
C PRO A 116 -12.68 6.44 -8.40
N ALA A 117 -13.78 7.07 -8.80
CA ALA A 117 -14.99 7.26 -8.01
C ALA A 117 -15.67 5.93 -7.67
#